data_AF-A0A177QZM1-F1
#
_entry.id   AF-A0A177QZM1-F1
#
_cell.length_a   1.000
_cell.length_b   1.000
_cell.length_c   1.000
_cell.angle_alpha   90.00
_cell.angle_beta   90.00
_cell.angle_gamma   90.00
#
_symmetry.space_group_name_H-M   'P 1'
#
loop_
_entity.id
_entity.type
_entity.pdbx_description
1 polymer ?
#
loop_
_entity_poly.entity_id
_entity_poly.type
_entity_poly.pdbx_seq_one_letter_code
_entity_poly.pdbx_strand_id
1 'polypeptide(L)'
;MGWPPHQEKVIEVVAAVIERPDGSFLLAQRPPGKVYAGWWEFPGGKVEAGEPLARALERELIEELGIQVVKAYPWISRVHVYEHGTVMLHFFRVVEWQGEPHPHEGQSFAWQRIEGPSVEPMLPANGPVLASLALPLEYAITDAKALGLVAQLERVEARVKGGLRLIQVRDRDNWERAQLIYGVTSIAKEYGARVLVNGGPPADGIHYSAEELMRLRSRPRQAGLAAASCHTVQELGHAMAIGLDFVVLGPVKATATHPDATLLGWEGFRRIAESASIPVYAIGGLRPRDMDHARAAGAHGLAMIRGSWTPGP
;
A
#
# COMPACT_ATOMS: atom_id res chain seq x y z
N MET A 1 -26.32 21.25 34.41
CA MET A 1 -26.43 19.78 34.23
C MET A 1 -25.92 19.47 32.84
N GLY A 2 -24.84 18.73 32.56
CA GLY A 2 -23.91 17.96 33.37
C GLY A 2 -23.02 17.15 32.41
N TRP A 3 -21.71 17.11 32.74
CA TRP A 3 -20.63 16.23 32.26
C TRP A 3 -20.00 16.43 30.85
N PRO A 4 -18.66 16.22 30.70
CA PRO A 4 -17.73 16.90 29.78
C PRO A 4 -17.50 16.12 28.48
N PRO A 5 -16.78 16.69 27.48
CA PRO A 5 -16.22 15.86 26.42
C PRO A 5 -15.12 15.00 27.05
N HIS A 6 -15.41 13.73 27.33
CA HIS A 6 -14.35 12.75 27.47
C HIS A 6 -13.64 12.71 26.11
N GLN A 7 -12.46 13.32 26.06
CA GLN A 7 -11.49 13.07 25.01
C GLN A 7 -11.09 11.61 25.21
N GLU A 8 -11.79 10.68 24.54
CA GLU A 8 -11.48 9.27 24.62
C GLU A 8 -10.00 9.10 24.29
N LYS A 9 -9.23 8.56 25.25
CA LYS A 9 -7.80 8.40 25.11
C LYS A 9 -7.55 7.45 23.94
N VAL A 10 -7.01 7.96 22.84
CA VAL A 10 -6.58 7.14 21.71
C VAL A 10 -5.38 6.33 22.16
N ILE A 11 -5.46 5.01 21.99
CA ILE A 11 -4.36 4.09 22.31
C ILE A 11 -3.54 3.91 21.03
N GLU A 12 -2.26 4.24 21.11
CA GLU A 12 -1.30 4.02 20.03
C GLU A 12 -0.80 2.57 20.09
N VAL A 13 -0.83 1.87 18.95
CA VAL A 13 -0.43 0.48 18.80
C VAL A 13 0.41 0.33 17.54
N VAL A 14 1.49 -0.43 17.63
CA VAL A 14 2.28 -0.86 16.47
C VAL A 14 1.91 -2.29 16.10
N ALA A 15 1.83 -2.57 14.81
CA ALA A 15 1.55 -3.91 14.30
C ALA A 15 2.51 -4.27 13.16
N ALA A 16 3.09 -5.47 13.23
CA ALA A 16 4.06 -5.96 12.28
C ALA A 16 3.41 -6.90 11.25
N VAL A 17 3.51 -6.53 9.98
CA VAL A 17 3.39 -7.47 8.87
C VAL A 17 4.78 -8.07 8.65
N ILE A 18 5.06 -9.21 9.28
CA ILE A 18 6.33 -9.92 9.14
C ILE A 18 6.25 -10.80 7.91
N GLU A 19 7.11 -10.56 6.92
CA GLU A 19 7.02 -11.15 5.60
C GLU A 19 8.25 -11.98 5.25
N ARG A 20 8.01 -13.20 4.76
CA ARG A 20 9.07 -14.05 4.20
C ARG A 20 9.28 -13.76 2.71
N PRO A 21 10.46 -14.10 2.16
CA PRO A 21 10.75 -13.92 0.72
C PRO A 21 9.78 -14.64 -0.22
N ASP A 22 9.08 -15.68 0.24
CA ASP A 22 8.08 -16.41 -0.54
C ASP A 22 6.70 -15.71 -0.61
N GLY A 23 6.56 -14.54 0.03
CA GLY A 23 5.34 -13.76 0.12
C GLY A 23 4.39 -14.18 1.23
N SER A 24 4.78 -15.13 2.09
CA SER A 24 3.99 -15.47 3.28
C SER A 24 4.19 -14.45 4.40
N PHE A 25 3.15 -14.23 5.21
CA PHE A 25 3.18 -13.32 6.35
C PHE A 25 2.69 -13.99 7.64
N LEU A 26 3.18 -13.52 8.79
CA LEU A 26 2.84 -14.09 10.09
C LEU A 26 1.55 -13.47 10.65
N LEU A 27 0.63 -14.33 11.11
CA LEU A 27 -0.44 -13.96 12.03
C LEU A 27 -0.29 -14.71 13.35
N ALA A 28 -0.72 -14.07 14.45
CA ALA A 28 -0.78 -14.64 15.78
C ALA A 28 -2.25 -14.75 16.26
N GLN A 29 -2.58 -15.84 16.92
CA GLN A 29 -3.89 -16.06 17.53
C GLN A 29 -3.87 -15.60 18.99
N ARG A 30 -4.80 -14.73 19.36
CA ARG A 30 -4.92 -14.19 20.72
C ARG A 30 -5.15 -15.29 21.74
N PRO A 31 -4.36 -15.34 22.83
CA PRO A 31 -4.47 -16.39 23.84
C PRO A 31 -5.79 -16.28 24.63
N PRO A 32 -6.21 -17.38 25.31
CA PRO A 32 -7.37 -17.37 26.21
C PRO A 32 -7.28 -16.25 27.26
N GLY A 33 -8.42 -15.64 27.60
CA GLY A 33 -8.51 -14.61 28.65
C GLY A 33 -8.24 -13.17 28.20
N LYS A 34 -7.79 -12.94 26.95
CA LYS A 34 -7.73 -11.60 26.34
C LYS A 34 -9.07 -11.27 25.67
N VAL A 35 -9.38 -9.99 25.50
CA VAL A 35 -10.48 -9.54 24.62
C VAL A 35 -10.24 -10.11 23.22
N TYR A 36 -11.26 -10.67 22.57
CA TYR A 36 -11.14 -11.39 21.29
C TYR A 36 -10.22 -12.62 21.33
N ALA A 37 -10.15 -13.36 22.44
CA ALA A 37 -9.45 -14.65 22.50
C ALA A 37 -9.85 -15.57 21.34
N GLY A 38 -8.86 -16.23 20.73
CA GLY A 38 -9.05 -17.10 19.55
C GLY A 38 -9.08 -16.38 18.20
N TRP A 39 -9.11 -15.04 18.18
CA TRP A 39 -9.02 -14.27 16.93
C TRP A 39 -7.58 -14.09 16.49
N TRP A 40 -7.38 -14.03 15.17
CA TRP A 40 -6.06 -13.86 14.54
C TRP A 40 -5.78 -12.39 14.23
N GLU A 41 -4.55 -11.94 14.51
CA GLU A 41 -4.08 -10.58 14.28
C GLU A 41 -2.61 -10.51 13.85
N PHE A 42 -2.18 -9.32 13.44
CA PHE A 42 -0.75 -9.05 13.21
C PHE A 42 -0.06 -8.84 14.56
N PRO A 43 1.13 -9.45 14.81
CA PRO A 43 1.86 -9.28 16.06
C PRO A 43 2.21 -7.82 16.36
N GLY A 44 2.33 -7.48 17.64
CA GLY A 44 2.67 -6.14 18.10
C GLY A 44 1.79 -5.68 19.26
N GLY A 45 2.09 -4.50 19.78
CA GLY A 45 1.46 -4.03 21.00
C GLY A 45 1.49 -2.53 21.17
N LYS A 46 1.30 -2.10 22.42
CA LYS A 46 1.02 -0.70 22.75
C LYS A 46 2.30 0.12 22.72
N VAL A 47 2.18 1.32 22.18
CA VAL A 47 3.26 2.31 22.23
C VAL A 47 3.25 2.98 23.60
N GLU A 48 4.41 3.03 24.25
CA GLU A 48 4.56 3.74 25.51
C GLU A 48 4.60 5.27 25.33
N ALA A 49 4.34 6.01 26.39
CA ALA A 49 4.29 7.47 26.32
C ALA A 49 5.65 8.06 25.91
N GLY A 50 5.70 8.71 24.74
CA GLY A 50 6.92 9.31 24.19
C GLY A 50 7.85 8.33 23.47
N GLU A 51 7.46 7.06 23.35
CA GLU A 51 8.23 6.03 22.66
C GLU A 51 8.13 6.21 21.13
N PRO A 52 9.26 6.24 20.39
CA PRO A 52 9.21 6.22 18.94
C PRO A 52 8.60 4.92 18.42
N LEU A 53 7.74 5.00 17.39
CA LEU A 53 7.03 3.83 16.84
C LEU A 53 7.97 2.66 16.46
N ALA A 54 9.14 2.96 15.87
CA ALA A 54 10.10 1.93 15.51
C ALA A 54 10.71 1.22 16.75
N ARG A 55 10.88 1.94 17.86
CA ARG A 55 11.36 1.36 19.13
C ARG A 55 10.29 0.50 19.79
N ALA A 56 9.05 0.97 19.79
CA ALA A 56 7.90 0.17 20.23
C ALA A 56 7.80 -1.14 19.43
N LEU A 57 7.92 -1.06 18.11
CA LEU A 57 7.88 -2.25 17.24
C LEU A 57 8.98 -3.26 17.61
N GLU A 58 10.23 -2.79 17.74
CA GLU A 58 11.35 -3.65 18.14
C GLU A 58 11.12 -4.31 19.50
N ARG A 59 10.69 -3.54 20.50
CA ARG A 59 10.42 -4.04 21.87
C ARG A 59 9.32 -5.10 21.86
N GLU A 60 8.18 -4.80 21.28
CA GLU A 60 7.01 -5.69 21.22
C GLU A 60 7.35 -7.02 20.50
N LEU A 61 8.10 -6.98 19.38
CA LEU A 61 8.48 -8.20 18.67
C LEU A 61 9.52 -9.05 19.42
N ILE A 62 10.38 -8.44 20.23
CA ILE A 62 11.26 -9.18 21.13
C ILE A 62 10.45 -9.85 22.25
N GLU A 63 9.53 -9.11 22.87
CA GLU A 63 8.72 -9.60 23.98
C GLU A 63 7.78 -10.72 23.54
N GLU A 64 7.00 -10.51 22.47
CA GLU A 64 5.99 -11.46 22.02
C GLU A 64 6.56 -12.66 21.25
N LEU A 65 7.59 -12.43 20.43
CA LEU A 65 8.07 -13.41 19.44
C LEU A 65 9.53 -13.83 19.65
N GLY A 66 10.32 -13.08 20.41
CA GLY A 66 11.75 -13.34 20.58
C GLY A 66 12.63 -13.00 19.37
N ILE A 67 12.14 -12.17 18.44
CA ILE A 67 12.89 -11.81 17.23
C ILE A 67 13.44 -10.38 17.29
N GLN A 68 14.59 -10.16 16.66
CA GLN A 68 15.20 -8.83 16.52
C GLN A 68 15.00 -8.31 15.11
N VAL A 69 14.37 -7.15 14.96
CA VAL A 69 14.14 -6.53 13.65
C VAL A 69 15.47 -6.05 13.06
N VAL A 70 15.78 -6.49 11.84
CA VAL A 70 16.92 -6.00 11.05
C VAL A 70 16.46 -4.94 10.05
N LYS A 71 15.30 -5.18 9.41
CA LYS A 71 14.76 -4.27 8.41
C LYS A 71 13.24 -4.21 8.45
N ALA A 72 12.73 -3.01 8.68
CA ALA A 72 11.31 -2.70 8.67
C ALA A 72 11.04 -1.37 7.97
N TYR A 73 9.83 -1.24 7.42
CA TYR A 73 9.37 -0.01 6.78
C TYR A 73 8.03 0.44 7.36
N PRO A 74 7.85 1.74 7.68
CA PRO A 74 6.53 2.28 7.99
C PRO A 74 5.63 2.13 6.76
N TRP A 75 4.33 1.90 6.96
CA TRP A 75 3.44 1.62 5.84
C TRP A 75 2.11 2.37 5.86
N ILE A 76 1.16 1.98 6.71
CA ILE A 76 -0.16 2.62 6.81
C ILE A 76 -0.57 2.76 8.27
N SER A 77 -1.33 3.80 8.58
CA SER A 77 -1.88 4.03 9.92
C SER A 77 -3.41 4.02 9.87
N ARG A 78 -4.06 3.32 10.80
CA ARG A 78 -5.53 3.18 10.80
C ARG A 78 -6.12 3.41 12.17
N VAL A 79 -7.18 4.21 12.22
CA VAL A 79 -8.02 4.33 13.41
C VAL A 79 -9.07 3.22 13.39
N HIS A 80 -9.21 2.50 14.51
CA HIS A 80 -10.30 1.56 14.74
C HIS A 80 -11.00 1.88 16.07
N VAL A 81 -12.32 1.91 16.04
CA VAL A 81 -13.16 2.16 17.22
C VAL A 81 -13.70 0.82 17.70
N TYR A 82 -13.21 0.37 18.85
CA TYR A 82 -13.73 -0.80 19.55
C TYR A 82 -14.74 -0.36 20.62
N GLU A 83 -15.55 -1.30 21.13
CA GLU A 83 -16.48 -1.04 22.23
C GLU A 83 -15.81 -0.48 23.50
N HIS A 84 -14.49 -0.71 23.65
CA HIS A 84 -13.72 -0.36 24.84
C HIS A 84 -12.75 0.81 24.62
N GLY A 85 -12.77 1.44 23.44
CA GLY A 85 -11.94 2.62 23.14
C GLY A 85 -11.48 2.69 21.68
N THR A 86 -10.84 3.82 21.37
CA THR A 86 -10.28 4.10 20.04
C THR A 86 -8.79 3.74 20.00
N VAL A 87 -8.39 3.00 18.96
CA VAL A 87 -7.00 2.58 18.73
C VAL A 87 -6.50 3.18 17.43
N MET A 88 -5.29 3.75 17.46
CA MET A 88 -4.51 4.08 16.27
C MET A 88 -3.48 2.98 16.05
N LEU A 89 -3.61 2.27 14.93
CA LEU A 89 -2.76 1.16 14.52
C LEU A 89 -1.74 1.64 13.49
N HIS A 90 -0.46 1.59 13.83
CA HIS A 90 0.66 1.89 12.96
C HIS A 90 1.27 0.59 12.41
N PHE A 91 1.03 0.32 11.13
CA PHE A 91 1.54 -0.89 10.49
C PHE A 91 2.96 -0.70 9.95
N PHE A 92 3.82 -1.65 10.27
CA PHE A 92 5.16 -1.79 9.73
C PHE A 92 5.27 -3.08 8.91
N ARG A 93 6.02 -3.03 7.81
CA ARG A 93 6.39 -4.22 7.04
C ARG A 93 7.81 -4.64 7.44
N VAL A 94 7.93 -5.76 8.15
CA VAL A 94 9.19 -6.33 8.59
C VAL A 94 9.61 -7.40 7.58
N VAL A 95 10.74 -7.18 6.91
CA VAL A 95 11.19 -8.05 5.80
C VAL A 95 12.51 -8.78 6.12
N GLU A 96 13.16 -8.41 7.21
CA GLU A 96 14.41 -9.02 7.66
C GLU A 96 14.49 -8.94 9.19
N TRP A 97 14.83 -10.06 9.83
CA TRP A 97 14.96 -10.19 11.29
C TRP A 97 15.97 -11.28 11.65
N GLN A 98 16.37 -11.31 12.92
CA GLN A 98 17.19 -12.38 13.52
C GLN A 98 16.37 -13.15 14.55
N GLY A 99 16.64 -14.46 14.65
CA GLY A 99 15.89 -15.39 15.51
C GLY A 99 14.69 -16.01 14.81
N GLU A 100 14.11 -17.02 15.45
CA GLU A 100 12.87 -17.67 15.01
C GLU A 100 11.70 -17.19 15.89
N PRO A 101 10.51 -16.91 15.33
CA PRO A 101 9.34 -16.54 16.13
C PRO A 101 8.90 -17.67 17.07
N HIS A 102 8.81 -17.37 18.37
CA HIS A 102 8.30 -18.28 19.40
C HIS A 102 7.16 -17.65 20.20
N PRO A 103 6.13 -18.41 20.61
CA PRO A 103 4.97 -17.85 21.29
C PRO A 103 5.26 -17.60 22.78
N HIS A 104 5.79 -16.43 23.12
CA HIS A 104 6.13 -16.09 24.50
C HIS A 104 4.92 -15.78 25.40
N GLU A 105 3.75 -15.48 24.81
CA GLU A 105 2.50 -15.21 25.52
C GLU A 105 1.48 -16.36 25.41
N GLY A 106 1.89 -17.55 24.95
CA GLY A 106 0.99 -18.70 24.75
C GLY A 106 0.04 -18.55 23.55
N GLN A 107 0.39 -17.68 22.60
CA GLN A 107 -0.29 -17.51 21.33
C GLN A 107 0.01 -18.68 20.36
N SER A 108 -0.85 -18.86 19.35
CA SER A 108 -0.55 -19.74 18.22
C SER A 108 -0.11 -18.92 17.02
N PHE A 109 0.73 -19.47 16.16
CA PHE A 109 1.21 -18.80 14.95
C PHE A 109 0.77 -19.50 13.68
N ALA A 110 0.54 -18.72 12.64
CA ALA A 110 0.30 -19.23 11.31
C ALA A 110 0.96 -18.32 10.27
N TRP A 111 1.77 -18.92 9.40
CA TRP A 111 2.23 -18.28 8.18
C TRP A 111 1.12 -18.38 7.13
N GLN A 112 0.75 -17.26 6.55
CA GLN A 112 -0.40 -17.11 5.67
C GLN A 112 0.04 -16.57 4.32
N ARG A 113 -0.74 -16.85 3.27
CA ARG A 113 -0.57 -16.26 1.95
C ARG A 113 -1.78 -15.42 1.60
N ILE A 114 -1.58 -14.36 0.81
CA ILE A 114 -2.65 -13.43 0.51
C ILE A 114 -3.72 -14.01 -0.41
N GLU A 115 -3.35 -14.99 -1.24
CA GLU A 115 -4.26 -15.65 -2.19
C GLU A 115 -5.31 -16.54 -1.51
N GLY A 116 -5.15 -16.84 -0.22
CA GLY A 116 -6.08 -17.65 0.55
C GLY A 116 -5.59 -17.88 1.97
N PRO A 117 -5.83 -16.93 2.89
CA PRO A 117 -5.57 -17.16 4.30
C PRO A 117 -6.36 -18.37 4.82
N SER A 118 -5.71 -19.24 5.59
CA SER A 118 -6.26 -20.47 6.12
C SER A 118 -6.81 -20.35 7.55
N VAL A 119 -6.68 -19.18 8.18
CA VAL A 119 -7.07 -18.96 9.57
C VAL A 119 -8.28 -18.04 9.73
N GLU A 120 -9.17 -18.39 10.66
CA GLU A 120 -10.37 -17.63 10.99
C GLU A 120 -10.72 -17.82 12.50
N PRO A 121 -11.43 -16.86 13.14
CA PRO A 121 -11.75 -15.52 12.65
C PRO A 121 -10.57 -14.55 12.79
N MET A 122 -10.48 -13.56 11.90
CA MET A 122 -9.47 -12.48 11.99
C MET A 122 -10.10 -11.20 12.54
N LEU A 123 -9.32 -10.38 13.26
CA LEU A 123 -9.82 -9.09 13.73
C LEU A 123 -10.33 -8.22 12.57
N PRO A 124 -11.44 -7.48 12.73
CA PRO A 124 -12.00 -6.68 11.64
C PRO A 124 -11.02 -5.66 11.03
N ALA A 125 -10.07 -5.18 11.83
CA ALA A 125 -9.01 -4.26 11.38
C ALA A 125 -8.05 -4.89 10.35
N ASN A 126 -7.93 -6.22 10.30
CA ASN A 126 -7.02 -6.91 9.38
C ASN A 126 -7.52 -6.90 7.92
N GLY A 127 -8.83 -6.96 7.69
CA GLY A 127 -9.39 -7.06 6.32
C GLY A 127 -8.86 -5.98 5.37
N PRO A 128 -8.95 -4.68 5.72
CA PRO A 128 -8.39 -3.62 4.90
C PRO A 128 -6.87 -3.66 4.73
N VAL A 129 -6.14 -4.17 5.74
CA VAL A 129 -4.68 -4.33 5.69
C VAL A 129 -4.31 -5.45 4.72
N LEU A 130 -5.06 -6.56 4.72
CA LEU A 130 -4.91 -7.65 3.76
C LEU A 130 -5.19 -7.17 2.33
N ALA A 131 -6.27 -6.41 2.12
CA ALA A 131 -6.56 -5.80 0.82
C ALA A 131 -5.40 -4.91 0.33
N SER A 132 -4.78 -4.17 1.25
CA SER A 132 -3.60 -3.34 0.99
C SER A 132 -2.35 -4.18 0.69
N LEU A 133 -2.18 -5.32 1.37
CA LEU A 133 -1.05 -6.23 1.19
C LEU A 133 -1.13 -7.00 -0.14
N ALA A 134 -2.35 -7.21 -0.64
CA ALA A 134 -2.62 -7.81 -1.96
C ALA A 134 -2.25 -6.89 -3.15
N LEU A 135 -1.85 -5.64 -2.90
CA LEU A 135 -1.34 -4.77 -3.94
C LEU A 135 0.14 -5.07 -4.24
N PRO A 136 0.54 -5.19 -5.53
CA PRO A 136 1.94 -5.38 -5.90
C PRO A 136 2.79 -4.15 -5.58
N LEU A 137 4.06 -4.34 -5.24
CA LEU A 137 5.01 -3.24 -4.96
C LEU A 137 5.30 -2.34 -6.16
N GLU A 138 5.06 -2.81 -7.38
CA GLU A 138 5.23 -2.01 -8.60
C GLU A 138 3.89 -1.73 -9.25
N TYR A 139 3.65 -0.45 -9.54
CA TYR A 139 2.55 0.02 -10.38
C TYR A 139 3.10 0.63 -11.68
N ALA A 140 3.13 -0.18 -12.74
CA ALA A 140 3.73 0.23 -14.02
C ALA A 140 2.76 1.06 -14.86
N ILE A 141 3.17 2.19 -15.39
CA ILE A 141 2.33 3.13 -16.14
C ILE A 141 2.80 3.19 -17.58
N THR A 142 1.93 2.92 -18.56
CA THR A 142 2.30 2.92 -19.99
C THR A 142 2.93 4.25 -20.45
N ASP A 143 3.79 4.16 -21.46
CA ASP A 143 4.43 5.30 -22.15
C ASP A 143 4.33 5.10 -23.68
N ALA A 144 3.15 4.68 -24.16
CA ALA A 144 2.95 4.30 -25.55
C ALA A 144 3.22 5.47 -26.51
N LYS A 145 2.99 6.72 -26.08
CA LYS A 145 3.38 7.91 -26.84
C LYS A 145 4.88 7.96 -27.16
N ALA A 146 5.74 7.53 -26.23
CA ALA A 146 7.18 7.54 -26.44
C ALA A 146 7.70 6.27 -27.12
N LEU A 147 7.08 5.11 -26.83
CA LEU A 147 7.57 3.80 -27.28
C LEU A 147 6.93 3.33 -28.59
N GLY A 148 5.76 3.84 -28.94
CA GLY A 148 4.87 3.26 -29.95
C GLY A 148 4.03 2.10 -29.40
N LEU A 149 2.84 1.89 -29.97
CA LEU A 149 1.88 0.86 -29.52
C LEU A 149 2.50 -0.54 -29.48
N VAL A 150 3.08 -0.99 -30.61
CA VAL A 150 3.62 -2.36 -30.73
C VAL A 150 4.70 -2.64 -29.69
N ALA A 151 5.69 -1.75 -29.58
CA ALA A 151 6.79 -1.91 -28.64
C ALA A 151 6.35 -1.73 -27.17
N GLN A 152 5.23 -1.04 -26.90
CA GLN A 152 4.64 -1.00 -25.56
C GLN A 152 3.99 -2.35 -25.21
N LEU A 153 3.26 -2.97 -26.14
CA LEU A 153 2.61 -4.26 -25.93
C LEU A 153 3.62 -5.40 -25.74
N GLU A 154 4.68 -5.45 -26.55
CA GLU A 154 5.77 -6.43 -26.41
C GLU A 154 6.43 -6.34 -25.02
N ARG A 155 6.67 -5.11 -24.53
CA ARG A 155 7.24 -4.90 -23.20
C ARG A 155 6.28 -5.27 -22.09
N VAL A 156 4.99 -5.00 -22.25
CA VAL A 156 3.96 -5.44 -21.28
C VAL A 156 3.97 -6.95 -21.18
N GLU A 157 3.93 -7.67 -22.30
CA GLU A 157 3.97 -9.13 -22.35
C GLU A 157 5.22 -9.69 -21.64
N ALA A 158 6.40 -9.17 -21.99
CA ALA A 158 7.65 -9.58 -21.35
C ALA A 158 7.64 -9.36 -19.83
N ARG A 159 7.11 -8.23 -19.36
CA ARG A 159 7.08 -7.88 -17.94
C ARG A 159 6.04 -8.67 -17.15
N VAL A 160 4.86 -8.95 -17.70
CA VAL A 160 3.87 -9.79 -17.00
C VAL A 160 4.32 -11.25 -16.91
N LYS A 161 5.00 -11.78 -17.93
CA LYS A 161 5.71 -13.07 -17.86
C LYS A 161 6.77 -13.05 -16.75
N GLY A 162 7.47 -11.93 -16.59
CA GLY A 162 8.46 -11.68 -15.54
C GLY A 162 7.90 -11.29 -14.16
N GLY A 163 6.59 -11.37 -13.91
CA GLY A 163 6.00 -11.14 -12.58
C GLY A 163 5.34 -9.78 -12.34
N LEU A 164 5.24 -8.89 -13.34
CA LEU A 164 4.46 -7.66 -13.20
C LEU A 164 2.97 -7.99 -13.03
N ARG A 165 2.30 -7.37 -12.06
CA ARG A 165 0.89 -7.68 -11.70
C ARG A 165 -0.05 -6.47 -11.59
N LEU A 166 0.44 -5.25 -11.74
CA LEU A 166 -0.40 -4.04 -11.70
C LEU A 166 0.06 -3.01 -12.72
N ILE A 167 -0.85 -2.63 -13.62
CA ILE A 167 -0.56 -1.75 -14.77
C ILE A 167 -1.58 -0.61 -14.83
N GLN A 168 -1.12 0.60 -15.17
CA GLN A 168 -1.94 1.73 -15.58
C GLN A 168 -1.80 1.95 -17.08
N VAL A 169 -2.92 2.04 -17.80
CA VAL A 169 -2.94 2.57 -19.17
C VAL A 169 -3.20 4.08 -19.11
N ARG A 170 -2.19 4.88 -19.48
CA ARG A 170 -2.19 6.35 -19.39
C ARG A 170 -1.82 7.02 -20.70
N ASP A 171 -2.79 7.16 -21.60
CA ASP A 171 -2.58 7.85 -22.89
C ASP A 171 -3.82 8.66 -23.30
N ARG A 172 -4.01 9.83 -22.68
CA ARG A 172 -5.26 10.63 -22.76
C ARG A 172 -5.58 11.16 -24.17
N ASP A 173 -4.59 11.25 -25.07
CA ASP A 173 -4.73 11.90 -26.39
C ASP A 173 -4.23 11.03 -27.56
N ASN A 174 -4.25 9.70 -27.42
CA ASN A 174 -3.80 8.79 -28.48
C ASN A 174 -4.98 8.24 -29.29
N TRP A 175 -4.93 8.33 -30.63
CA TRP A 175 -5.91 7.69 -31.52
C TRP A 175 -5.90 6.16 -31.38
N GLU A 176 -4.77 5.59 -30.95
CA GLU A 176 -4.60 4.16 -30.66
C GLU A 176 -5.02 3.77 -29.24
N ARG A 177 -5.59 4.69 -28.45
CA ARG A 177 -5.91 4.44 -27.03
C ARG A 177 -6.79 3.21 -26.85
N ALA A 178 -7.77 3.01 -27.71
CA ALA A 178 -8.66 1.85 -27.64
C ALA A 178 -7.88 0.54 -27.87
N GLN A 179 -6.99 0.51 -28.87
CA GLN A 179 -6.12 -0.62 -29.17
C GLN A 179 -5.14 -0.91 -28.03
N LEU A 180 -4.58 0.14 -27.42
CA LEU A 180 -3.69 -0.01 -26.27
C LEU A 180 -4.42 -0.59 -25.07
N ILE A 181 -5.59 -0.06 -24.71
CA ILE A 181 -6.39 -0.58 -23.59
C ILE A 181 -6.72 -2.06 -23.85
N TYR A 182 -7.21 -2.39 -25.05
CA TYR A 182 -7.56 -3.76 -25.41
C TYR A 182 -6.34 -4.70 -25.39
N GLY A 183 -5.22 -4.30 -25.98
CA GLY A 183 -4.00 -5.11 -26.02
C GLY A 183 -3.43 -5.35 -24.62
N VAL A 184 -3.30 -4.30 -23.79
CA VAL A 184 -2.76 -4.43 -22.43
C VAL A 184 -3.67 -5.28 -21.56
N THR A 185 -4.99 -5.08 -21.61
CA THR A 185 -5.95 -5.90 -20.83
C THR A 185 -5.95 -7.36 -21.27
N SER A 186 -5.86 -7.63 -22.58
CA SER A 186 -5.82 -9.00 -23.11
C SER A 186 -4.57 -9.75 -22.65
N ILE A 187 -3.40 -9.11 -22.76
CA ILE A 187 -2.13 -9.66 -22.27
C ILE A 187 -2.16 -9.84 -20.76
N ALA A 188 -2.58 -8.82 -20.01
CA ALA A 188 -2.57 -8.86 -18.54
C ALA A 188 -3.45 -9.98 -17.96
N LYS A 189 -4.63 -10.21 -18.57
CA LYS A 189 -5.58 -11.24 -18.15
C LYS A 189 -4.98 -12.65 -18.20
N GLU A 190 -4.16 -12.96 -19.21
CA GLU A 190 -3.51 -14.27 -19.37
C GLU A 190 -2.55 -14.59 -18.21
N TYR A 191 -1.96 -13.57 -17.59
CA TYR A 191 -0.95 -13.71 -16.53
C TYR A 191 -1.45 -13.28 -15.14
N GLY A 192 -2.76 -13.03 -14.99
CA GLY A 192 -3.37 -12.61 -13.72
C GLY A 192 -2.92 -11.23 -13.24
N ALA A 193 -2.50 -10.35 -14.16
CA ALA A 193 -2.20 -8.96 -13.85
C ALA A 193 -3.47 -8.10 -13.94
N ARG A 194 -3.57 -7.08 -13.08
CA ARG A 194 -4.69 -6.12 -13.07
C ARG A 194 -4.34 -4.85 -13.84
N VAL A 195 -5.32 -4.31 -14.58
CA VAL A 195 -5.17 -3.10 -15.39
C VAL A 195 -6.13 -2.01 -14.91
N LEU A 196 -5.58 -0.85 -14.59
CA LEU A 196 -6.33 0.38 -14.33
C LEU A 196 -6.23 1.30 -15.55
N VAL A 197 -7.33 1.94 -15.91
CA VAL A 197 -7.36 2.92 -17.00
C VAL A 197 -7.39 4.34 -16.43
N ASN A 198 -6.52 5.23 -16.92
CA ASN A 198 -6.57 6.64 -16.55
C ASN A 198 -7.45 7.43 -17.53
N GLY A 199 -8.71 7.68 -17.13
CA GLY A 199 -9.76 8.33 -17.94
C GLY A 199 -10.56 7.36 -18.83
N GLY A 200 -11.84 7.63 -19.07
CA GLY A 200 -12.72 6.71 -19.82
C GLY A 200 -13.26 5.54 -18.98
N PRO A 201 -13.77 4.47 -19.61
CA PRO A 201 -14.37 3.35 -18.88
C PRO A 201 -13.31 2.51 -18.13
N PRO A 202 -13.67 1.95 -16.95
CA PRO A 202 -12.76 1.11 -16.17
C PRO A 202 -12.46 -0.22 -16.87
N ALA A 203 -11.27 -0.78 -16.60
CA ALA A 203 -10.95 -2.18 -16.86
C ALA A 203 -11.12 -2.97 -15.54
N ASP A 204 -10.05 -3.58 -15.00
CA ASP A 204 -10.06 -4.10 -13.61
C ASP A 204 -10.11 -2.96 -12.58
N GLY A 205 -9.72 -1.76 -13.02
CA GLY A 205 -9.96 -0.56 -12.27
C GLY A 205 -9.83 0.74 -13.06
N ILE A 206 -9.84 1.85 -12.31
CA ILE A 206 -9.74 3.21 -12.82
C ILE A 206 -8.76 4.02 -11.97
N HIS A 207 -7.96 4.83 -12.65
CA HIS A 207 -7.06 5.80 -12.02
C HIS A 207 -7.53 7.21 -12.33
N TYR A 208 -7.81 8.02 -11.30
CA TYR A 208 -8.23 9.40 -11.44
C TYR A 208 -7.03 10.36 -11.41
N SER A 209 -7.09 11.45 -12.17
CA SER A 209 -6.22 12.60 -11.90
C SER A 209 -6.58 13.25 -10.57
N ALA A 210 -5.69 14.08 -10.03
CA ALA A 210 -5.98 14.86 -8.83
C ALA A 210 -7.22 15.77 -9.01
N GLU A 211 -7.38 16.38 -10.19
CA GLU A 211 -8.55 17.20 -10.53
C GLU A 211 -9.85 16.38 -10.55
N GLU A 212 -9.83 15.19 -11.16
CA GLU A 212 -10.97 14.27 -11.20
C GLU A 212 -11.33 13.80 -9.78
N LEU A 213 -10.32 13.42 -8.98
CA LEU A 213 -10.47 13.04 -7.58
C LEU A 213 -11.22 14.11 -6.78
N MET A 214 -10.81 15.38 -6.89
CA MET A 214 -11.43 16.47 -6.14
C MET A 214 -12.87 16.79 -6.57
N ARG A 215 -13.28 16.34 -7.76
CA ARG A 215 -14.68 16.43 -8.22
C ARG A 215 -15.56 15.29 -7.71
N LEU A 216 -14.97 14.15 -7.34
CA LEU A 216 -15.72 13.02 -6.80
C LEU A 216 -16.29 13.35 -5.42
N ARG A 217 -17.54 12.93 -5.18
CA ARG A 217 -18.20 13.04 -3.87
C ARG A 217 -18.21 11.72 -3.09
N SER A 218 -18.02 10.60 -3.78
CA SER A 218 -18.01 9.25 -3.22
C SER A 218 -17.23 8.32 -4.14
N ARG A 219 -16.77 7.18 -3.63
CA ARG A 219 -16.20 6.12 -4.48
C ARG A 219 -17.20 5.69 -5.57
N PRO A 220 -16.80 5.66 -6.85
CA PRO A 220 -17.68 5.17 -7.91
C PRO A 220 -17.94 3.67 -7.81
N ARG A 221 -19.22 3.27 -7.89
CA ARG A 221 -19.68 1.88 -7.64
C ARG A 221 -19.16 0.82 -8.61
N GLN A 222 -18.78 1.21 -9.82
CA GLN A 222 -18.40 0.31 -10.91
C GLN A 222 -16.89 0.21 -11.12
N ALA A 223 -16.10 0.79 -10.21
CA ALA A 223 -14.71 1.10 -10.47
C ALA A 223 -13.72 -0.07 -10.33
N GLY A 224 -14.12 -1.27 -9.88
CA GLY A 224 -13.15 -2.29 -9.48
C GLY A 224 -12.14 -1.68 -8.49
N LEU A 225 -10.84 -1.78 -8.79
CA LEU A 225 -9.82 -0.97 -8.11
C LEU A 225 -9.95 0.51 -8.46
N ALA A 226 -10.03 1.39 -7.46
CA ALA A 226 -10.09 2.83 -7.62
C ALA A 226 -8.86 3.49 -7.01
N ALA A 227 -8.09 4.18 -7.84
CA ALA A 227 -6.88 4.89 -7.44
C ALA A 227 -6.88 6.34 -7.94
N ALA A 228 -6.03 7.18 -7.36
CA ALA A 228 -5.89 8.55 -7.82
C ALA A 228 -4.45 9.07 -7.70
N SER A 229 -4.13 10.06 -8.52
CA SER A 229 -2.94 10.89 -8.32
C SER A 229 -3.19 11.92 -7.22
N CYS A 230 -2.19 12.11 -6.36
CA CYS A 230 -2.20 13.13 -5.30
C CYS A 230 -0.86 13.88 -5.29
N HIS A 231 -0.92 15.12 -4.83
CA HIS A 231 0.18 16.07 -4.72
C HIS A 231 0.18 16.77 -3.35
N THR A 232 -0.92 16.69 -2.60
CA THR A 232 -1.11 17.41 -1.33
C THR A 232 -1.76 16.53 -0.26
N VAL A 233 -1.66 16.98 1.00
CA VAL A 233 -2.37 16.36 2.14
C VAL A 233 -3.89 16.38 1.93
N GLN A 234 -4.42 17.45 1.34
CA GLN A 234 -5.86 17.58 1.09
C GLN A 234 -6.38 16.51 0.12
N GLU A 235 -5.65 16.25 -0.97
CA GLU A 235 -6.03 15.24 -1.95
C GLU A 235 -5.93 13.82 -1.36
N LEU A 236 -4.86 13.51 -0.61
CA LEU A 236 -4.75 12.24 0.09
C LEU A 236 -5.90 12.05 1.08
N GLY A 237 -6.21 13.08 1.88
CA GLY A 237 -7.34 13.09 2.81
C GLY A 237 -8.67 12.81 2.12
N HIS A 238 -8.92 13.46 0.99
CA HIS A 238 -10.13 13.25 0.19
C HIS A 238 -10.21 11.83 -0.38
N ALA A 239 -9.11 11.31 -0.93
CA ALA A 239 -9.04 9.94 -1.45
C ALA A 239 -9.36 8.89 -0.37
N MET A 240 -8.82 9.06 0.84
CA MET A 240 -9.15 8.20 1.98
C MET A 240 -10.62 8.33 2.40
N ALA A 241 -11.13 9.56 2.49
CA ALA A 241 -12.49 9.83 2.94
C ALA A 241 -13.55 9.24 2.00
N ILE A 242 -13.34 9.31 0.69
CA ILE A 242 -14.25 8.68 -0.27
C ILE A 242 -14.00 7.18 -0.44
N GLY A 243 -12.93 6.64 0.16
CA GLY A 243 -12.64 5.21 0.22
C GLY A 243 -11.96 4.65 -1.02
N LEU A 244 -10.99 5.35 -1.63
CA LEU A 244 -10.14 4.78 -2.69
C LEU A 244 -9.21 3.67 -2.16
N ASP A 245 -8.75 2.78 -3.03
CA ASP A 245 -7.90 1.65 -2.61
C ASP A 245 -6.44 2.04 -2.41
N PHE A 246 -5.94 2.97 -3.22
CA PHE A 246 -4.58 3.48 -3.11
C PHE A 246 -4.43 4.82 -3.83
N VAL A 247 -3.31 5.50 -3.57
CA VAL A 247 -2.95 6.74 -4.28
C VAL A 247 -1.55 6.66 -4.86
N VAL A 248 -1.28 7.54 -5.82
CA VAL A 248 0.04 7.77 -6.40
C VAL A 248 0.46 9.19 -6.05
N LEU A 249 1.48 9.33 -5.20
CA LEU A 249 1.93 10.59 -4.64
C LEU A 249 3.29 11.01 -5.24
N GLY A 250 3.36 12.24 -5.76
CA GLY A 250 4.57 12.78 -6.36
C GLY A 250 4.35 14.17 -6.98
N PRO A 251 5.29 14.66 -7.81
CA PRO A 251 6.57 14.03 -8.14
C PRO A 251 7.57 14.14 -6.98
N VAL A 252 8.27 13.03 -6.69
CA VAL A 252 9.33 12.97 -5.66
C VAL A 252 10.63 13.57 -6.17
N LYS A 253 11.08 13.17 -7.36
CA LYS A 253 12.27 13.72 -8.04
C LYS A 253 11.86 14.50 -9.28
N ALA A 254 12.77 15.28 -9.84
CA ALA A 254 12.57 15.93 -11.15
C ALA A 254 12.21 14.89 -12.22
N THR A 255 11.23 15.22 -13.06
CA THR A 255 10.75 14.32 -14.12
C THR A 255 10.61 15.09 -15.43
N ALA A 256 11.08 14.50 -16.53
CA ALA A 256 10.86 15.06 -17.86
C ALA A 256 9.39 14.98 -18.34
N THR A 257 8.50 14.29 -17.60
CA THR A 257 7.06 14.24 -17.94
C THR A 257 6.34 15.51 -17.48
N HIS A 258 6.83 16.17 -16.43
CA HIS A 258 6.29 17.41 -15.84
C HIS A 258 7.45 18.23 -15.25
N PRO A 259 8.19 18.99 -16.09
CA PRO A 259 9.40 19.70 -15.66
C PRO A 259 9.11 20.87 -14.71
N ASP A 260 7.94 21.48 -14.81
CA ASP A 260 7.55 22.67 -14.02
C ASP A 260 6.81 22.33 -12.73
N ALA A 261 6.63 21.04 -12.43
CA ALA A 261 5.92 20.61 -11.22
C ALA A 261 6.75 20.92 -9.96
N THR A 262 6.09 21.47 -8.94
CA THR A 262 6.70 21.62 -7.62
C THR A 262 7.02 20.23 -7.06
N LEU A 263 8.30 19.98 -6.81
CA LEU A 263 8.78 18.69 -6.31
C LEU A 263 8.46 18.55 -4.82
N LEU A 264 7.98 17.36 -4.43
CA LEU A 264 7.80 17.04 -3.01
C LEU A 264 9.14 16.76 -2.32
N GLY A 265 10.08 16.13 -3.04
CA GLY A 265 11.22 15.48 -2.40
C GLY A 265 10.79 14.33 -1.49
N TRP A 266 11.77 13.62 -0.91
CA TRP A 266 11.46 12.53 0.03
C TRP A 266 10.89 13.03 1.36
N GLU A 267 11.31 14.20 1.83
CA GLU A 267 10.77 14.80 3.06
C GLU A 267 9.31 15.25 2.90
N GLY A 268 8.97 15.89 1.78
CA GLY A 268 7.59 16.25 1.48
C GLY A 268 6.72 15.03 1.25
N PHE A 269 7.24 14.00 0.57
CA PHE A 269 6.55 12.71 0.42
C PHE A 269 6.24 12.09 1.79
N ARG A 270 7.25 11.94 2.65
CA ARG A 270 7.10 11.34 3.99
C ARG A 270 6.03 12.06 4.81
N ARG A 271 6.08 13.39 4.84
CA ARG A 271 5.14 14.23 5.60
C ARG A 271 3.69 14.02 5.17
N ILE A 272 3.44 13.79 3.88
CA ILE A 272 2.08 13.53 3.39
C ILE A 272 1.70 12.07 3.67
N ALA A 273 2.57 11.12 3.33
CA ALA A 273 2.33 9.68 3.45
C ALA A 273 2.14 9.19 4.89
N GLU A 274 2.71 9.86 5.89
CA GLU A 274 2.59 9.50 7.31
C GLU A 274 1.12 9.44 7.79
N SER A 275 0.24 10.24 7.20
CA SER A 275 -1.20 10.27 7.50
C SER A 275 -2.03 9.23 6.74
N ALA A 276 -1.41 8.40 5.89
CA ALA A 276 -2.13 7.52 4.98
C ALA A 276 -2.67 6.27 5.69
N SER A 277 -3.97 6.01 5.49
CA SER A 277 -4.65 4.77 5.90
C SER A 277 -4.86 3.77 4.76
N ILE A 278 -4.40 4.15 3.56
CA ILE A 278 -4.41 3.37 2.32
C ILE A 278 -3.01 3.40 1.70
N PRO A 279 -2.64 2.39 0.89
CA PRO A 279 -1.36 2.35 0.19
C PRO A 279 -1.04 3.60 -0.63
N VAL A 280 0.21 4.07 -0.52
CA VAL A 280 0.76 5.20 -1.28
C VAL A 280 1.91 4.72 -2.16
N TYR A 281 1.78 4.84 -3.47
CA TYR A 281 2.89 4.63 -4.40
C TYR A 281 3.64 5.94 -4.63
N ALA A 282 4.97 5.90 -4.52
CA ALA A 282 5.81 7.03 -4.89
C ALA A 282 5.97 7.11 -6.41
N ILE A 283 5.88 8.32 -6.98
CA ILE A 283 6.11 8.57 -8.41
C ILE A 283 7.04 9.77 -8.65
N GLY A 284 7.64 9.83 -9.84
CA GLY A 284 8.33 11.00 -10.36
C GLY A 284 9.84 10.80 -10.39
N GLY A 285 10.38 10.52 -11.58
CA GLY A 285 11.82 10.31 -11.79
C GLY A 285 12.40 9.06 -11.12
N LEU A 286 11.56 8.12 -10.70
CA LEU A 286 11.95 6.94 -9.93
C LEU A 286 12.35 5.75 -10.82
N ARG A 287 13.21 4.88 -10.28
CA ARG A 287 13.67 3.62 -10.88
C ARG A 287 13.58 2.49 -9.84
N PRO A 288 13.67 1.21 -10.24
CA PRO A 288 13.59 0.08 -9.29
C PRO A 288 14.55 0.18 -8.08
N ARG A 289 15.75 0.74 -8.30
CA ARG A 289 16.75 0.99 -7.23
C ARG A 289 16.28 1.94 -6.12
N ASP A 290 15.20 2.70 -6.33
CA ASP A 290 14.65 3.63 -5.35
C ASP A 290 13.65 2.97 -4.38
N MET A 291 13.35 1.68 -4.54
CA MET A 291 12.33 0.97 -3.75
C MET A 291 12.60 1.03 -2.24
N ASP A 292 13.85 0.81 -1.84
CA ASP A 292 14.27 0.82 -0.44
C ASP A 292 13.99 2.19 0.22
N HIS A 293 14.44 3.26 -0.43
CA HIS A 293 14.20 4.62 0.03
C HIS A 293 12.70 4.94 0.05
N ALA A 294 11.96 4.56 -0.99
CA ALA A 294 10.53 4.83 -1.06
C ALA A 294 9.78 4.21 0.11
N ARG A 295 10.05 2.93 0.41
CA ARG A 295 9.42 2.24 1.55
C ARG A 295 9.87 2.83 2.88
N ALA A 296 11.13 3.22 3.03
CA ALA A 296 11.62 3.93 4.22
C ALA A 296 10.96 5.32 4.41
N ALA A 297 10.41 5.90 3.35
CA ALA A 297 9.63 7.14 3.38
C ALA A 297 8.11 6.90 3.57
N GLY A 298 7.66 5.65 3.78
CA GLY A 298 6.25 5.30 3.98
C GLY A 298 5.51 4.87 2.71
N ALA A 299 6.21 4.70 1.57
CA ALA A 299 5.55 4.22 0.36
C ALA A 299 5.21 2.73 0.50
N HIS A 300 4.03 2.35 0.01
CA HIS A 300 3.72 0.95 -0.27
C HIS A 300 4.68 0.41 -1.35
N GLY A 301 4.95 1.21 -2.38
CA GLY A 301 5.73 0.78 -3.54
C GLY A 301 6.05 1.92 -4.50
N LEU A 302 6.45 1.57 -5.72
CA LEU A 302 6.81 2.52 -6.78
C LEU A 302 5.78 2.53 -7.90
N ALA A 303 5.31 3.71 -8.28
CA ALA A 303 4.64 3.94 -9.54
C ALA A 303 5.66 4.51 -10.55
N MET A 304 5.78 3.86 -11.70
CA MET A 304 6.85 4.18 -12.66
C MET A 304 6.32 4.22 -14.09
N ILE A 305 6.81 5.19 -14.87
CA ILE A 305 6.60 5.25 -16.32
C ILE A 305 7.83 4.62 -16.99
N ARG A 306 8.83 5.43 -17.36
CA ARG A 306 10.05 4.95 -18.02
C ARG A 306 10.77 3.86 -17.22
N GLY A 307 10.82 4.00 -15.89
CA GLY A 307 11.46 3.04 -15.00
C GLY A 307 10.91 1.61 -15.08
N SER A 308 9.69 1.41 -15.59
CA SER A 308 9.09 0.09 -15.80
C SER A 308 9.39 -0.51 -17.18
N TRP A 309 9.77 0.31 -18.17
CA TRP A 309 9.84 -0.09 -19.59
C TRP A 309 11.22 0.03 -20.23
N THR A 310 12.10 0.84 -19.65
CA THR A 310 13.50 0.86 -20.07
C THR A 310 14.25 -0.26 -19.33
N PRO A 311 15.02 -1.09 -20.03
CA PRO A 311 15.99 -1.98 -19.37
C PRO A 311 16.82 -1.15 -18.39
N GLY A 312 17.04 -1.69 -17.19
CA GLY A 312 17.98 -1.05 -16.26
C GLY A 312 19.36 -0.92 -16.93
N PRO A 313 20.19 0.08 -16.54
CA PRO A 313 21.62 -0.09 -16.70
C PRO A 313 22.10 -1.34 -15.94
#